data_AF-A0A1S3QLK3-F1
#
_entry.id   AF-A0A1S3QLK3-F1
#
_cell.length_a   1.000
_cell.length_b   1.000
_cell.length_c   1.000
_cell.angle_alpha   90.00
_cell.angle_beta   90.00
_cell.angle_gamma   90.00
#
_symmetry.space_group_name_H-M   'P 1'
#
loop_
_entity.id
_entity.type
_entity.pdbx_description
1 polymer ?
#
loop_
_entity_poly.entity_id
_entity_poly.type
_entity_poly.pdbx_seq_one_letter_code
_entity_poly.pdbx_strand_id
1 'polypeptide(L)'
;VFVETLDKCFENVCELDLIFHMDKVHFILQEVVMGGMVLETNMNEIVGQVELQNRMEKSEGGFSAAPARAVSAVKNMNLPEMPRNINIGDINIKVPSLSPF
;
A
#
# COMPACT_ATOMS: atom_id res chain seq x y z
N VAL A 1 -21.88 -9.03 -14.22
CA VAL A 1 -20.43 -8.96 -13.95
C VAL A 1 -20.00 -7.54 -13.61
N PHE A 2 -19.71 -6.63 -14.54
CA PHE A 2 -19.13 -5.31 -14.18
C PHE A 2 -19.98 -4.49 -13.17
N VAL A 3 -21.27 -4.28 -13.45
CA VAL A 3 -22.16 -3.52 -12.55
C VAL A 3 -22.32 -4.21 -11.19
N GLU A 4 -22.40 -5.54 -11.16
CA GLU A 4 -22.50 -6.32 -9.92
C GLU A 4 -21.20 -6.24 -9.10
N THR A 5 -20.04 -6.23 -9.77
CA THR A 5 -18.75 -6.01 -9.11
C THR A 5 -18.67 -4.62 -8.50
N LEU A 6 -19.15 -3.59 -9.20
CA LEU A 6 -19.25 -2.23 -8.66
C LEU A 6 -20.16 -2.18 -7.44
N ASP A 7 -21.34 -2.78 -7.51
CA ASP A 7 -22.28 -2.83 -6.39
C ASP A 7 -21.68 -3.49 -5.14
N LYS A 8 -20.91 -4.57 -5.32
CA LYS A 8 -20.16 -5.20 -4.22
C LYS A 8 -19.02 -4.35 -3.69
N CYS A 9 -18.26 -3.69 -4.57
CA CYS A 9 -17.08 -2.90 -4.17
C CYS A 9 -17.43 -1.58 -3.48
N PHE A 10 -18.64 -1.06 -3.71
CA PHE A 10 -19.15 0.19 -3.13
C PHE A 10 -20.24 -0.01 -2.08
N GLU A 11 -20.65 -1.26 -1.80
CA GLU A 11 -21.71 -1.57 -0.82
C GLU A 11 -23.01 -0.79 -1.10
N ASN A 12 -23.64 -1.08 -2.25
CA ASN A 12 -24.77 -0.33 -2.83
C ASN A 12 -24.33 0.90 -3.63
N VAL A 13 -23.81 0.64 -4.83
CA VAL A 13 -23.26 1.67 -5.72
C VAL A 13 -24.34 2.67 -6.16
N CYS A 14 -23.99 3.95 -6.17
CA CYS A 14 -24.80 5.02 -6.74
C CYS A 14 -24.02 5.86 -7.78
N GLU A 15 -24.72 6.76 -8.46
CA GLU A 15 -24.14 7.63 -9.48
C GLU A 15 -23.05 8.57 -8.95
N LEU A 16 -23.15 8.98 -7.68
CA LEU A 16 -22.14 9.83 -7.07
C LEU A 16 -20.82 9.07 -6.85
N ASP A 17 -20.88 7.76 -6.58
CA ASP A 17 -19.68 6.93 -6.45
C ASP A 17 -18.91 6.86 -7.76
N LEU A 18 -19.64 6.74 -8.88
CA LEU A 18 -19.05 6.77 -10.21
C LEU A 18 -18.36 8.12 -10.47
N ILE A 19 -18.94 9.24 -10.04
CA ILE A 19 -18.41 10.59 -10.26
C ILE A 19 -17.20 10.87 -9.37
N PHE A 20 -17.27 10.54 -8.08
CA PHE A 20 -16.24 10.90 -7.09
C PHE A 20 -15.11 9.87 -6.96
N HIS A 21 -15.33 8.64 -7.43
CA HIS A 21 -14.35 7.55 -7.35
C HIS A 21 -14.03 6.92 -8.71
N MET A 22 -13.91 7.76 -9.75
CA MET A 22 -13.56 7.35 -11.12
C MET A 22 -12.31 6.47 -11.20
N ASP A 23 -11.28 6.74 -10.38
CA ASP A 23 -10.05 5.94 -10.37
C ASP A 23 -10.31 4.48 -9.99
N LYS A 24 -11.10 4.27 -8.93
CA LYS A 24 -11.50 2.93 -8.48
C LYS A 24 -12.38 2.21 -9.52
N VAL A 25 -13.29 2.95 -10.17
CA VAL A 25 -14.13 2.41 -11.25
C VAL A 25 -13.28 1.98 -12.45
N HIS A 26 -12.30 2.79 -12.85
CA HIS A 26 -11.36 2.46 -13.93
C HIS A 26 -10.51 1.24 -13.62
N PHE A 27 -10.07 1.10 -12.36
CA PHE A 27 -9.34 -0.08 -11.91
C PHE A 27 -10.21 -1.34 -12.01
N ILE A 28 -11.43 -1.30 -11.48
CA ILE A 28 -12.38 -2.43 -11.59
C ILE A 28 -12.67 -2.78 -13.06
N LEU A 29 -12.80 -1.77 -13.92
CA LEU A 29 -13.01 -1.99 -15.35
C LEU A 29 -11.82 -2.69 -16.00
N GLN A 30 -10.58 -2.31 -15.63
CA GLN A 30 -9.36 -2.90 -16.17
C GLN A 30 -9.18 -4.37 -15.79
N GLU A 31 -9.67 -4.80 -14.64
CA GLU A 31 -9.71 -6.23 -14.29
C GLU A 31 -10.68 -7.01 -15.19
N VAL A 32 -11.75 -6.38 -15.66
CA VAL A 32 -12.77 -7.05 -16.51
C VAL A 32 -12.39 -7.00 -17.99
N VAL A 33 -11.95 -5.84 -18.49
CA VAL A 33 -11.62 -5.61 -19.90
C VAL A 33 -10.41 -4.70 -20.03
N MET A 34 -9.47 -5.08 -20.88
CA MET A 34 -8.36 -4.22 -21.28
C MET A 34 -8.04 -4.45 -22.76
N GLY A 35 -7.74 -3.37 -23.49
CA GLY A 35 -7.39 -3.45 -24.91
C GLY A 35 -8.49 -4.07 -25.79
N GLY A 36 -9.76 -3.99 -25.37
CA GLY A 36 -10.89 -4.61 -26.07
C GLY A 36 -11.04 -6.12 -25.84
N MET A 37 -10.23 -6.72 -24.98
CA MET A 37 -10.30 -8.13 -24.60
C MET A 37 -10.88 -8.29 -23.20
N VAL A 38 -11.71 -9.31 -23.00
CA VAL A 38 -12.18 -9.71 -21.66
C VAL A 38 -11.04 -10.43 -20.95
N LEU A 39 -10.71 -9.98 -19.75
CA LEU A 39 -9.64 -10.55 -18.92
C LEU A 39 -10.23 -11.49 -17.87
N GLU A 40 -11.08 -10.96 -16.99
CA GLU A 40 -11.68 -11.72 -15.91
C GLU A 40 -13.21 -11.61 -15.92
N THR A 41 -13.87 -12.74 -15.63
CA THR A 41 -15.34 -12.84 -15.52
C THR A 41 -15.78 -13.33 -14.15
N ASN A 42 -14.87 -13.91 -13.37
CA ASN A 42 -15.10 -14.33 -12.00
C ASN A 42 -15.10 -13.13 -11.06
N MET A 43 -16.28 -12.77 -10.57
CA MET A 43 -16.49 -11.64 -9.67
C MET A 43 -15.66 -11.71 -8.39
N ASN A 44 -15.44 -12.91 -7.85
CA ASN A 44 -14.67 -13.07 -6.60
C ASN A 44 -13.18 -12.79 -6.82
N GLU A 45 -12.65 -13.15 -8.00
CA GLU A 45 -11.26 -12.85 -8.35
C GLU A 45 -11.07 -11.34 -8.55
N ILE A 46 -11.98 -10.69 -9.29
CA ILE A 46 -11.94 -9.24 -9.51
C ILE A 46 -11.99 -8.49 -8.18
N VAL A 47 -12.95 -8.80 -7.29
CA VAL A 47 -13.07 -8.16 -5.97
C VAL A 47 -11.80 -8.39 -5.14
N GLY A 48 -11.24 -9.61 -5.16
CA GLY A 48 -10.00 -9.92 -4.46
C GLY A 48 -8.80 -9.09 -4.92
N GLN A 49 -8.65 -8.88 -6.23
CA GLN A 49 -7.59 -8.02 -6.77
C GLN A 49 -7.79 -6.55 -6.40
N VAL A 50 -9.03 -6.05 -6.43
CA VAL A 50 -9.38 -4.69 -6.00
C VAL A 50 -9.06 -4.48 -4.52
N GLU A 51 -9.33 -5.44 -3.65
CA GLU A 51 -8.96 -5.38 -2.24
C GLU A 51 -7.44 -5.40 -2.03
N LEU A 52 -6.72 -6.24 -2.78
CA LEU A 52 -5.27 -6.31 -2.71
C LEU A 52 -4.64 -4.96 -3.11
N GLN A 53 -5.11 -4.37 -4.21
CA GLN A 53 -4.67 -3.05 -4.67
C GLN A 53 -4.93 -1.96 -3.61
N ASN A 54 -6.13 -1.90 -3.05
CA ASN A 54 -6.47 -0.96 -1.97
C ASN A 54 -5.54 -1.11 -0.75
N ARG A 55 -5.11 -2.34 -0.42
CA ARG A 55 -4.15 -2.58 0.67
C ARG A 55 -2.76 -2.08 0.32
N MET A 56 -2.32 -2.25 -0.93
CA MET A 56 -1.02 -1.75 -1.39
C MET A 56 -0.97 -0.22 -1.34
N GLU A 57 -1.98 0.46 -1.88
CA GLU A 57 -2.07 1.93 -1.85
C GLU A 57 -2.02 2.49 -0.42
N LYS A 58 -2.73 1.86 0.51
CA LYS A 58 -2.65 2.22 1.94
C LYS A 58 -1.28 1.96 2.54
N SER A 59 -0.61 0.90 2.10
CA SER A 59 0.72 0.54 2.58
C SER A 59 1.78 1.51 2.07
N GLU A 60 1.61 2.07 0.86
CA GLU A 60 2.45 3.13 0.28
C GLU A 60 2.25 4.49 0.96
N GLY A 61 2.08 4.49 2.30
CA GLY A 61 2.26 5.68 3.11
C GLY A 61 3.52 6.39 2.64
N GLY A 62 3.36 7.63 2.16
CA GLY A 62 4.41 8.37 1.47
C GLY A 62 5.68 8.51 2.30
N PHE A 63 6.68 9.27 1.84
CA PHE A 63 8.00 9.43 2.49
C PHE A 63 8.00 9.48 4.05
N SER A 64 6.94 9.99 4.68
CA SER A 64 6.69 9.93 6.12
C SER A 64 6.76 8.53 6.76
N ALA A 65 6.41 7.44 6.06
CA ALA A 65 6.47 6.08 6.59
C ALA A 65 7.81 5.38 6.29
N ALA A 66 8.69 6.00 5.50
CA ALA A 66 9.98 5.44 5.12
C ALA A 66 10.90 5.13 6.32
N PRO A 67 10.99 5.98 7.37
CA PRO A 67 11.80 5.68 8.55
C PRO A 67 11.30 4.45 9.31
N ALA A 68 9.99 4.33 9.55
CA ALA A 68 9.39 3.19 10.26
C ALA A 68 9.56 1.87 9.51
N ARG A 69 9.47 1.92 8.17
CA ARG A 69 9.73 0.77 7.29
C ARG A 69 11.20 0.35 7.30
N ALA A 70 12.13 1.31 7.24
CA ALA A 70 13.56 1.04 7.33
C ALA A 70 13.92 0.37 8.67
N VAL A 71 13.41 0.90 9.79
CA VAL A 71 13.63 0.32 11.13
C VAL A 71 13.03 -1.09 11.25
N SER A 72 11.85 -1.32 10.68
CA SER A 72 11.21 -2.65 10.70
C SER A 72 11.94 -3.67 9.84
N ALA A 73 12.48 -3.25 8.68
CA ALA A 73 13.26 -4.12 7.79
C ALA A 73 14.60 -4.56 8.41
N VAL A 74 15.23 -3.71 9.24
CA VAL A 74 16.51 -4.07 9.90
C VAL A 74 16.31 -4.88 11.20
N LYS A 75 15.10 -4.94 11.76
CA LYS A 75 14.82 -5.66 13.03
C LYS A 75 15.10 -7.17 12.97
N ASN A 76 14.95 -7.78 11.81
CA ASN A 76 15.19 -9.23 11.62
C ASN A 76 16.60 -9.54 11.09
N MET A 77 17.43 -8.53 10.88
CA MET A 77 18.85 -8.72 10.58
C MET A 77 19.61 -8.84 11.91
N ASN A 78 20.44 -9.88 12.05
CA ASN A 78 21.40 -9.97 13.15
C ASN A 78 22.51 -8.94 12.90
N LEU A 79 22.22 -7.68 13.26
CA LEU A 79 23.16 -6.58 13.14
C LEU A 79 23.99 -6.52 14.43
N PRO A 80 25.33 -6.41 14.37
CA PRO A 80 26.13 -6.07 15.54
C PRO A 80 25.61 -4.75 16.14
N GLU A 81 25.60 -4.64 17.48
CA GLU A 81 25.05 -3.47 18.19
C GLU A 81 25.52 -2.15 17.55
N MET A 82 24.56 -1.27 17.25
CA MET A 82 24.87 0.04 16.65
C MET A 82 25.78 0.83 17.60
N PRO A 83 26.94 1.33 17.14
CA PRO A 83 27.88 2.03 18.00
C PRO A 83 27.23 3.28 18.60
N ARG A 84 27.19 3.35 19.94
CA ARG A 84 26.53 4.45 20.68
C ARG A 84 27.22 5.81 20.51
N ASN A 85 28.47 5.81 20.05
CA ASN A 85 29.16 7.01 19.60
C ASN A 85 29.91 6.77 18.31
N ILE A 86 29.97 7.81 17.47
CA ILE A 86 30.79 7.83 16.27
C ILE A 86 31.72 9.03 16.43
N ASN A 87 33.03 8.79 16.48
CA ASN A 87 34.05 9.84 16.51
C ASN A 87 34.84 9.81 15.20
N ILE A 88 34.79 10.91 14.45
CA ILE A 88 35.56 11.09 13.21
C ILE A 88 36.31 12.42 13.34
N GLY A 89 37.61 12.34 13.62
CA GLY A 89 38.40 13.52 13.99
C GLY A 89 37.81 14.21 15.23
N ASP A 90 37.64 15.54 15.16
CA ASP A 90 37.07 16.34 16.25
C ASP A 90 35.51 16.30 16.32
N ILE A 91 34.86 15.50 15.46
CA ILE A 91 33.40 15.41 15.38
C ILE A 91 32.91 14.23 16.23
N ASN A 92 32.07 14.53 17.24
CA ASN A 92 31.41 13.54 18.09
C ASN A 92 29.91 13.49 17.77
N ILE A 93 29.44 12.36 17.22
CA ILE A 93 28.01 12.13 16.98
C ILE A 93 27.50 11.12 18.01
N LYS A 94 26.57 11.57 18.86
CA LYS A 94 25.87 10.74 19.85
C LYS A 94 24.54 10.31 19.25
N VAL A 95 24.40 9.02 18.95
CA VAL A 95 23.12 8.47 18.48
C VAL A 95 22.08 8.53 19.61
N PRO A 96 20.87 9.05 19.36
CA PRO A 96 19.80 9.05 20.35
C PRO A 96 19.39 7.61 20.70
N SER A 97 19.30 7.28 21.98
CA SER A 97 18.76 5.98 22.40
C SER A 97 17.28 5.92 22.05
N LEU A 98 16.89 5.02 21.16
CA LEU A 98 15.49 4.64 21.01
C LEU A 98 15.09 3.89 22.29
N SER A 99 14.28 4.54 23.12
CA SER A 99 13.63 3.90 24.27
C SER A 99 12.78 2.72 23.78
N PRO A 100 12.85 1.55 24.43
CA PRO A 100 12.05 0.40 24.05
C PRO A 100 10.61 0.64 24.49
N PHE A 101 9.75 1.03 23.55
CA PHE A 101 8.31 0.82 23.62
C PHE A 101 7.94 -0.27 22.62
#